data_AF-E1EZI7-F1
#
_entry.id   AF-E1EZI7-F1
#
_cell.length_a   1.000
_cell.length_b   1.000
_cell.length_c   1.000
_cell.angle_alpha   90.00
_cell.angle_beta   90.00
_cell.angle_gamma   90.00
#
_symmetry.space_group_name_H-M   'P 1'
#
loop_
_entity.id
_entity.type
_entity.pdbx_description
1 polymer ?
#
loop_
_entity_poly.entity_id
_entity_poly.type
_entity_poly.pdbx_seq_one_letter_code
_entity_poly.pdbx_strand_id
1 'polypeptide(L)'
;MAETCTSRTFTLRLVGEGGQRLVFRRGKELILIPKASMSPDEGFERAMGDLFPLFPWKLSRVAESLRQELNVFPLQVRAKRYAGTVFPRPSLGETYLSYTGVHDLLTVVCIKPHFPSKGGWIESFSLQRKADAGQRFCDCLARGAFYKACSNKDRLVYWLNTAYTCGINHGSNHLTVYDFAFDASTLSSSETDKVFGAVACALTEESSSICIQVCRLIHMLKTLQYASSSTHLHDVASAEEYAYLSNNYRAISHRAAQIATQLYAGEKLPPYDKLPYMDKLVYILLFKTLSDASLVFYFSKSDEKVQWYLTDLALKSAERVRQWARILTANDENRNQ
;
A
#
# COMPACT_ATOMS: atom_id res chain seq x y z
N MET A 1 -24.77 25.85 39.08
CA MET A 1 -24.57 26.38 37.71
C MET A 1 -23.64 25.41 37.01
N ALA A 2 -24.16 24.73 35.98
CA ALA A 2 -23.40 23.72 35.25
C ALA A 2 -22.36 24.41 34.36
N GLU A 3 -21.10 24.01 34.53
CA GLU A 3 -20.02 24.34 33.60
C GLU A 3 -20.37 23.79 32.23
N THR A 4 -20.66 24.69 31.30
CA THR A 4 -20.79 24.37 29.88
C THR A 4 -19.40 24.03 29.37
N CYS A 5 -19.14 22.72 29.32
CA CYS A 5 -17.99 22.13 28.66
C CYS A 5 -17.93 22.67 27.22
N THR A 6 -17.01 23.59 26.97
CA THR A 6 -16.70 24.07 25.64
C THR A 6 -16.13 22.90 24.85
N SER A 7 -16.98 22.34 23.98
CA SER A 7 -16.62 21.41 22.92
C SER A 7 -15.40 21.92 22.17
N ARG A 8 -14.21 21.38 22.47
CA ARG A 8 -13.05 21.52 21.60
C ARG A 8 -13.41 20.83 20.28
N THR A 9 -13.71 21.62 19.26
CA THR A 9 -13.83 21.17 17.88
C THR A 9 -12.46 20.61 17.46
N PHE A 10 -12.30 19.30 17.56
CA PHE A 10 -11.13 18.63 16.99
C PHE A 10 -11.22 18.79 15.47
N THR A 11 -10.35 19.64 14.89
CA THR A 11 -10.32 19.83 13.45
C THR A 11 -9.85 18.53 12.80
N LEU A 12 -10.74 17.91 12.03
CA LEU A 12 -10.41 16.78 11.18
C LEU A 12 -9.31 17.20 10.18
N ARG A 13 -8.29 16.37 9.99
CA ARG A 13 -7.20 16.61 9.04
C ARG A 13 -7.00 15.42 8.14
N LEU A 14 -6.82 15.63 6.84
CA LEU A 14 -6.42 14.57 5.92
C LEU A 14 -4.91 14.36 6.02
N VAL A 15 -4.47 13.18 6.44
CA VAL A 15 -3.05 12.85 6.63
C VAL A 15 -2.54 11.80 5.64
N GLY A 16 -3.45 11.10 4.95
CA GLY A 16 -3.08 10.15 3.91
C GLY A 16 -4.21 9.88 2.92
N GLU A 17 -3.85 9.60 1.67
CA GLU A 17 -4.79 9.21 0.62
C GLU A 17 -4.29 7.92 -0.06
N GLY A 18 -5.09 6.87 0.05
CA GLY A 18 -4.94 5.63 -0.70
C GLY A 18 -5.85 5.59 -1.92
N GLY A 19 -5.73 4.54 -2.74
CA GLY A 19 -6.56 4.38 -3.94
C GLY A 19 -8.06 4.35 -3.65
N GLN A 20 -8.47 3.63 -2.60
CA GLN A 20 -9.88 3.43 -2.22
C GLN A 20 -10.21 3.91 -0.80
N ARG A 21 -9.23 4.42 -0.06
CA ARG A 21 -9.39 4.80 1.34
C ARG A 21 -8.72 6.15 1.60
N LEU A 22 -9.26 6.92 2.52
CA LEU A 22 -8.63 8.15 3.05
C LEU A 22 -8.30 7.93 4.52
N VAL A 23 -7.18 8.51 4.97
CA VAL A 23 -6.76 8.51 6.37
C VAL A 23 -6.90 9.93 6.91
N PHE A 24 -7.80 10.09 7.88
CA PHE A 24 -7.97 11.32 8.62
C PHE A 24 -7.36 11.22 10.02
N ARG A 25 -6.89 12.34 10.54
CA ARG A 25 -6.57 12.51 11.95
C ARG A 25 -7.69 13.33 12.61
N ARG A 26 -8.24 12.81 13.69
CA ARG A 26 -9.24 13.47 14.54
C ARG A 26 -8.72 13.51 15.98
N GLY A 27 -8.07 14.60 16.36
CA GLY A 27 -7.40 14.70 17.66
C GLY A 27 -6.29 13.64 17.84
N LYS A 28 -6.52 12.68 18.74
CA LYS A 28 -5.60 11.55 19.04
C LYS A 28 -5.96 10.25 18.30
N GLU A 29 -6.86 10.32 17.32
CA GLU A 29 -7.34 9.17 16.56
C GLU A 29 -6.95 9.31 15.08
N LEU A 30 -6.49 8.21 14.47
CA LEU A 30 -6.46 8.03 13.02
C LEU A 30 -7.69 7.27 12.58
N ILE A 31 -8.29 7.71 11.48
CA ILE A 31 -9.55 7.22 10.92
C ILE A 31 -9.28 6.84 9.46
N LEU A 32 -9.30 5.56 9.16
CA LEU A 32 -9.25 5.03 7.80
C LEU A 32 -10.67 4.73 7.33
N ILE A 33 -11.11 5.48 6.32
CA ILE A 33 -12.48 5.40 5.79
C ILE A 33 -12.45 5.17 4.27
N PRO A 34 -13.29 4.29 3.72
CA PRO A 34 -13.31 4.04 2.28
C PRO A 34 -13.96 5.20 1.52
N LYS A 35 -13.46 5.49 0.31
CA LYS A 35 -13.97 6.54 -0.60
C LYS A 35 -15.38 6.23 -1.12
N ALA A 36 -15.74 4.95 -1.16
CA ALA A 36 -17.06 4.44 -1.52
C ALA A 36 -17.45 3.33 -0.55
N SER A 37 -18.74 3.16 -0.30
CA SER A 37 -19.27 2.01 0.43
C SER A 37 -18.85 0.72 -0.28
N MET A 38 -17.86 0.03 0.28
CA MET A 38 -17.45 -1.28 -0.19
C MET A 38 -17.79 -2.29 0.90
N SER A 39 -18.24 -3.47 0.50
CA SER A 39 -18.07 -4.68 1.29
C SER A 39 -16.68 -5.23 0.99
N PRO A 40 -15.61 -4.88 1.72
CA PRO A 40 -14.37 -5.63 1.59
C PRO A 40 -14.67 -7.04 2.09
N ASP A 41 -14.45 -8.04 1.25
CA ASP A 41 -14.26 -9.39 1.76
C ASP A 41 -12.86 -9.40 2.41
N GLU A 42 -12.84 -9.10 3.71
CA GLU A 42 -11.64 -8.94 4.55
C GLU A 42 -10.82 -10.23 4.68
N GLY A 43 -11.31 -11.36 4.14
CA GLY A 43 -10.68 -12.67 4.31
C GLY A 43 -9.21 -12.72 3.88
N PHE A 44 -8.85 -12.09 2.76
CA PHE A 44 -7.46 -12.06 2.31
C PHE A 44 -6.58 -11.15 3.18
N GLU A 45 -7.03 -9.92 3.47
CA GLU A 45 -6.28 -9.00 4.33
C GLU A 45 -6.04 -9.65 5.71
N ARG A 46 -7.06 -10.30 6.29
CA ARG A 46 -6.94 -11.01 7.57
C ARG A 46 -5.92 -12.15 7.51
N ALA A 47 -5.97 -13.00 6.49
CA ALA A 47 -5.00 -14.09 6.34
C ALA A 47 -3.56 -13.58 6.15
N MET A 48 -3.37 -12.46 5.45
CA MET A 48 -2.06 -11.83 5.35
C MET A 48 -1.56 -11.31 6.71
N GLY A 49 -2.46 -11.00 7.63
CA GLY A 49 -2.12 -10.59 8.99
C GLY A 49 -1.57 -11.67 9.90
N ASP A 50 -1.82 -12.93 9.55
CA ASP A 50 -1.15 -14.07 10.21
C ASP A 50 0.30 -14.23 9.71
N LEU A 51 0.65 -13.64 8.56
CA LEU A 51 1.98 -13.74 7.93
C LEU A 51 2.85 -12.50 8.21
N PHE A 52 2.25 -11.32 8.15
CA PHE A 52 2.94 -10.04 8.34
C PHE A 52 2.17 -9.18 9.34
N PRO A 53 2.85 -8.33 10.13
CA PRO A 53 2.16 -7.41 11.01
C PRO A 53 1.31 -6.44 10.17
N LEU A 54 -0.01 -6.45 10.38
CA LEU A 54 -0.90 -5.44 9.81
C LEU A 54 -1.01 -4.27 10.77
N PHE A 55 -1.25 -3.09 10.19
CA PHE A 55 -1.53 -1.93 11.02
C PHE A 55 -2.74 -2.22 11.91
N PRO A 56 -2.67 -1.97 13.23
CA PRO A 56 -3.64 -2.46 14.22
C PRO A 56 -4.91 -1.60 14.23
N TRP A 57 -5.58 -1.55 13.08
CA TRP A 57 -6.87 -0.91 12.92
C TRP A 57 -7.92 -1.61 13.78
N LYS A 58 -8.72 -0.82 14.50
CA LYS A 58 -9.89 -1.27 15.23
C LYS A 58 -11.16 -0.96 14.46
N LEU A 59 -12.05 -1.93 14.41
CA LEU A 59 -13.38 -1.71 13.83
C LEU A 59 -14.15 -0.70 14.68
N SER A 60 -14.69 0.35 14.05
CA SER A 60 -15.48 1.39 14.70
C SER A 60 -16.70 1.74 13.83
N ARG A 61 -17.67 2.46 14.42
CA ARG A 61 -18.91 2.87 13.72
C ARG A 61 -19.03 4.37 13.64
N VAL A 62 -19.43 4.87 12.47
CA VAL A 62 -19.60 6.29 12.22
C VAL A 62 -20.69 6.86 13.12
N ALA A 63 -20.28 7.73 14.04
CA ALA A 63 -21.16 8.53 14.89
C ALA A 63 -21.53 9.84 14.19
N GLU A 64 -22.59 10.50 14.68
CA GLU A 64 -23.10 11.75 14.10
C GLU A 64 -22.05 12.86 14.04
N SER A 65 -21.21 12.99 15.08
CA SER A 65 -20.15 14.00 15.11
C SER A 65 -19.10 13.79 14.01
N LEU A 66 -18.65 12.55 13.79
CA LEU A 66 -17.70 12.22 12.73
C LEU A 66 -18.33 12.42 11.34
N ARG A 67 -19.60 12.05 11.17
CA ARG A 67 -20.34 12.25 9.92
C ARG A 67 -20.41 13.74 9.55
N GLN A 68 -20.74 14.59 10.51
CA GLN A 68 -20.79 16.04 10.31
C GLN A 68 -19.42 16.61 9.95
N GLU A 69 -18.37 16.21 10.67
CA GLU A 69 -16.99 16.64 10.38
C GLU A 69 -16.55 16.24 8.96
N LEU A 70 -16.80 14.99 8.55
CA LEU A 70 -16.46 14.49 7.21
C LEU A 70 -17.24 15.19 6.09
N ASN A 71 -18.51 15.53 6.33
CA ASN A 71 -19.34 16.24 5.35
C ASN A 71 -18.92 17.70 5.17
N VAL A 72 -18.44 18.34 6.24
CA VAL A 72 -18.01 19.74 6.22
C VAL A 72 -16.56 19.89 5.74
N PHE A 73 -15.71 18.89 5.97
CA PHE A 73 -14.28 18.94 5.62
C PHE A 73 -13.99 19.37 4.17
N PRO A 74 -14.64 18.83 3.11
CA PRO A 74 -14.37 19.24 1.74
C PRO A 74 -14.67 20.72 1.47
N LEU A 75 -15.64 21.31 2.19
CA LEU A 75 -16.00 22.72 2.08
C LEU A 75 -14.95 23.64 2.72
N GLN A 76 -14.28 23.14 3.77
CA GLN A 76 -13.24 23.86 4.49
C GLN A 76 -11.90 23.84 3.73
N VAL A 77 -11.60 22.74 3.05
CA VAL A 77 -10.31 22.56 2.40
C VAL A 77 -10.38 22.98 0.92
N ARG A 78 -10.39 24.30 0.68
CA ARG A 78 -10.29 24.90 -0.66
C ARG A 78 -8.87 24.88 -1.23
N ALA A 79 -8.21 23.71 -1.21
CA ALA A 79 -6.83 23.60 -1.68
C ALA A 79 -6.76 22.92 -3.05
N LYS A 80 -6.02 23.52 -4.00
CA LYS A 80 -5.66 22.89 -5.29
C LYS A 80 -5.08 21.48 -5.12
N ARG A 81 -4.45 21.20 -3.97
CA ARG A 81 -3.86 19.91 -3.60
C ARG A 81 -4.86 18.74 -3.56
N TYR A 82 -6.14 18.99 -3.31
CA TYR A 82 -7.17 17.93 -3.22
C TYR A 82 -8.20 18.01 -4.35
N ALA A 83 -7.87 18.72 -5.44
CA ALA A 83 -8.72 18.77 -6.62
C ALA A 83 -8.84 17.35 -7.23
N GLY A 84 -10.07 16.86 -7.35
CA GLY A 84 -10.36 15.50 -7.86
C GLY A 84 -10.38 14.39 -6.81
N THR A 85 -10.06 14.68 -5.53
CA THR A 85 -10.22 13.68 -4.46
C THR A 85 -11.71 13.45 -4.17
N VAL A 86 -12.14 12.18 -4.23
CA VAL A 86 -13.50 11.77 -3.82
C VAL A 86 -13.52 11.63 -2.31
N PHE A 87 -14.25 12.54 -1.64
CA PHE A 87 -14.42 12.51 -0.20
C PHE A 87 -15.57 11.58 0.22
N PRO A 88 -15.39 10.79 1.29
CA PRO A 88 -16.38 9.84 1.77
C PRO A 88 -17.58 10.57 2.35
N ARG A 89 -18.77 9.98 2.17
CA ARG A 89 -20.03 10.44 2.79
C ARG A 89 -20.70 9.26 3.51
N PRO A 90 -20.11 8.77 4.60
CA PRO A 90 -20.63 7.60 5.28
C PRO A 90 -21.99 7.88 5.94
N SER A 91 -22.86 6.88 5.90
CA SER A 91 -24.09 6.86 6.69
C SER A 91 -23.81 6.59 8.17
N LEU A 92 -24.76 6.94 9.03
CA LEU A 92 -24.67 6.60 10.45
C LEU A 92 -24.60 5.09 10.66
N GLY A 93 -23.71 4.66 11.55
CA GLY A 93 -23.50 3.24 11.83
C GLY A 93 -22.66 2.50 10.79
N GLU A 94 -22.26 3.13 9.68
CA GLU A 94 -21.30 2.53 8.75
C GLU A 94 -19.98 2.25 9.45
N THR A 95 -19.32 1.18 8.99
CA THR A 95 -18.11 0.69 9.63
C THR A 95 -16.88 1.39 9.06
N TYR A 96 -15.96 1.79 9.92
CA TYR A 96 -14.65 2.31 9.55
C TYR A 96 -13.57 1.73 10.45
N LEU A 97 -12.31 2.00 10.10
CA LEU A 97 -11.15 1.52 10.84
C LEU A 97 -10.51 2.69 11.61
N SER A 98 -10.27 2.52 12.91
CA SER A 98 -9.70 3.54 13.78
C SER A 98 -8.43 3.09 14.49
N TYR A 99 -7.59 4.04 14.88
CA TYR A 99 -6.42 3.79 15.72
C TYR A 99 -6.22 4.96 16.70
N THR A 100 -6.21 4.65 18.00
CA THR A 100 -6.16 5.66 19.08
C THR A 100 -4.77 5.85 19.70
N GLY A 101 -3.77 5.08 19.27
CA GLY A 101 -2.38 5.15 19.78
C GLY A 101 -1.54 6.29 19.21
N VAL A 102 -2.15 7.29 18.56
CA VAL A 102 -1.44 8.35 17.83
C VAL A 102 -0.55 9.21 18.74
N HIS A 103 -0.90 9.32 20.02
CA HIS A 103 -0.16 10.13 20.99
C HIS A 103 1.23 9.57 21.31
N ASP A 104 1.42 8.26 21.12
CA ASP A 104 2.69 7.58 21.28
C ASP A 104 3.55 7.71 20.02
N LEU A 105 3.04 8.26 18.92
CA LEU A 105 3.77 8.36 17.65
C LEU A 105 4.64 9.62 17.60
N LEU A 106 5.91 9.43 17.24
CA LEU A 106 6.84 10.48 16.81
C LEU A 106 6.71 10.72 15.31
N THR A 107 6.97 9.66 14.54
CA THR A 107 7.12 9.76 13.08
C THR A 107 6.58 8.50 12.43
N VAL A 108 5.95 8.67 11.27
CA VAL A 108 5.59 7.58 10.38
C VAL A 108 6.34 7.74 9.07
N VAL A 109 6.98 6.66 8.62
CA VAL A 109 7.60 6.56 7.30
C VAL A 109 6.85 5.49 6.52
N CYS A 110 6.20 5.87 5.42
CA CYS A 110 5.57 4.93 4.51
C CYS A 110 6.42 4.82 3.25
N ILE A 111 6.86 3.61 2.93
CA ILE A 111 7.61 3.28 1.73
C ILE A 111 6.68 2.51 0.80
N LYS A 112 6.59 2.96 -0.44
CA LYS A 112 5.87 2.28 -1.51
C LYS A 112 6.85 1.79 -2.59
N PRO A 113 7.60 0.71 -2.30
CA PRO A 113 8.58 0.19 -3.23
C PRO A 113 7.87 -0.57 -4.36
N HIS A 114 8.28 -0.36 -5.60
CA HIS A 114 7.77 -1.15 -6.72
C HIS A 114 8.71 -2.28 -7.05
N PHE A 115 8.20 -3.51 -6.98
CA PHE A 115 8.96 -4.69 -7.40
C PHE A 115 8.89 -4.81 -8.94
N PRO A 116 10.03 -5.04 -9.64
CA PRO A 116 10.05 -5.11 -11.09
C PRO A 116 9.32 -6.36 -11.59
N SER A 117 8.63 -6.27 -12.72
CA SER A 117 7.98 -7.44 -13.35
C SER A 117 8.78 -8.01 -14.52
N LYS A 118 8.66 -9.32 -14.79
CA LYS A 118 9.25 -9.94 -15.98
C LYS A 118 8.54 -9.42 -17.23
N GLY A 119 9.28 -8.89 -18.19
CA GLY A 119 8.71 -8.27 -19.39
C GLY A 119 8.13 -6.87 -19.16
N GLY A 120 8.29 -6.28 -17.97
CA GLY A 120 7.96 -4.88 -17.74
C GLY A 120 6.46 -4.56 -17.73
N TRP A 121 5.57 -5.54 -17.55
CA TRP A 121 4.14 -5.30 -17.72
C TRP A 121 3.51 -4.43 -16.62
N ILE A 122 3.97 -4.56 -15.35
CA ILE A 122 3.53 -3.68 -14.27
C ILE A 122 3.99 -2.24 -14.55
N GLU A 123 5.19 -2.09 -15.11
CA GLU A 123 5.81 -0.82 -15.50
C GLU A 123 4.96 -0.13 -16.56
N SER A 124 4.67 -0.82 -17.66
CA SER A 124 3.86 -0.30 -18.77
C SER A 124 2.47 0.13 -18.28
N PHE A 125 1.82 -0.67 -17.44
CA PHE A 125 0.53 -0.29 -16.86
C PHE A 125 0.61 0.94 -15.95
N SER A 126 1.67 1.03 -15.13
CA SER A 126 1.86 2.18 -14.24
C SER A 126 2.13 3.47 -15.02
N LEU A 127 2.88 3.37 -16.13
CA LEU A 127 3.15 4.48 -17.03
C LEU A 127 1.88 4.93 -17.73
N GLN A 128 1.12 4.01 -18.31
CA GLN A 128 -0.15 4.33 -18.98
C GLN A 128 -1.12 5.02 -18.02
N ARG A 129 -1.32 4.47 -16.82
CA ARG A 129 -2.20 5.08 -15.81
C ARG A 129 -1.78 6.49 -15.41
N LYS A 130 -0.48 6.76 -15.34
CA LYS A 130 0.02 8.11 -15.05
C LYS A 130 -0.21 9.03 -16.24
N ALA A 131 0.06 8.57 -17.45
CA ALA A 131 -0.20 9.31 -18.68
C ALA A 131 -1.69 9.68 -18.82
N ASP A 132 -2.60 8.71 -18.63
CA ASP A 132 -4.06 8.92 -18.66
C ASP A 132 -4.53 9.94 -17.62
N ALA A 133 -3.86 10.00 -16.48
CA ALA A 133 -4.13 10.94 -15.40
C ALA A 133 -3.41 12.30 -15.56
N GLY A 134 -2.68 12.52 -16.67
CA GLY A 134 -1.85 13.71 -16.88
C GLY A 134 -0.71 13.88 -15.86
N GLN A 135 -0.33 12.79 -15.18
CA GLN A 135 0.70 12.79 -14.14
C GLN A 135 2.08 12.58 -14.74
N ARG A 136 3.06 13.37 -14.28
CA ARG A 136 4.47 13.19 -14.66
C ARG A 136 5.06 11.93 -14.02
N PHE A 137 5.98 11.29 -14.74
CA PHE A 137 6.77 10.18 -14.24
C PHE A 137 8.04 10.71 -13.56
N CYS A 138 8.30 10.33 -12.29
CA CYS A 138 9.61 10.50 -11.64
C CYS A 138 10.42 9.23 -11.91
N ASP A 139 11.58 9.38 -12.54
CA ASP A 139 12.55 8.32 -12.82
C ASP A 139 13.77 8.35 -11.87
N CYS A 140 13.77 9.26 -10.88
CA CYS A 140 14.84 9.36 -9.87
C CYS A 140 15.12 8.05 -9.13
N LEU A 141 14.15 7.12 -9.11
CA LEU A 141 14.29 5.82 -8.47
C LEU A 141 13.96 4.70 -9.46
N ALA A 142 14.97 3.88 -9.75
CA ALA A 142 14.77 2.65 -10.49
C ALA A 142 13.88 1.67 -9.69
N ARG A 143 13.03 0.92 -10.40
CA ARG A 143 12.22 -0.14 -9.79
C ARG A 143 13.10 -1.26 -9.26
N GLY A 144 12.69 -1.84 -8.15
CA GLY A 144 13.49 -2.83 -7.44
C GLY A 144 14.69 -2.27 -6.67
N ALA A 145 15.03 -0.97 -6.82
CA ALA A 145 16.19 -0.39 -6.15
C ALA A 145 16.08 -0.48 -4.62
N PHE A 146 14.89 -0.26 -4.06
CA PHE A 146 14.63 -0.44 -2.63
C PHE A 146 15.01 -1.85 -2.15
N TYR A 147 14.48 -2.89 -2.80
CA TYR A 147 14.72 -4.27 -2.38
C TYR A 147 16.18 -4.71 -2.57
N LYS A 148 16.89 -4.15 -3.56
CA LYS A 148 18.33 -4.32 -3.70
C LYS A 148 19.11 -3.60 -2.59
N ALA A 149 18.62 -2.44 -2.15
CA ALA A 149 19.25 -1.65 -1.09
C ALA A 149 19.09 -2.31 0.29
N CYS A 150 18.03 -3.11 0.52
CA CYS A 150 17.85 -3.86 1.77
C CYS A 150 19.00 -4.83 2.13
N SER A 151 19.94 -5.11 1.22
CA SER A 151 21.12 -5.93 1.54
C SER A 151 22.27 -5.15 2.19
N ASN A 152 22.18 -3.83 2.32
CA ASN A 152 23.25 -2.99 2.88
C ASN A 152 22.68 -1.69 3.46
N LYS A 153 23.01 -1.41 4.73
CA LYS A 153 22.49 -0.26 5.48
C LYS A 153 22.72 1.07 4.76
N ASP A 154 23.94 1.33 4.31
CA ASP A 154 24.30 2.62 3.69
C ASP A 154 23.60 2.83 2.36
N ARG A 155 23.49 1.77 1.54
CA ARG A 155 22.70 1.80 0.30
C ARG A 155 21.23 2.09 0.58
N LEU A 156 20.67 1.53 1.66
CA LEU A 156 19.30 1.77 2.04
C LEU A 156 19.08 3.20 2.55
N VAL A 157 19.98 3.73 3.39
CA VAL A 157 19.94 5.14 3.83
C VAL A 157 20.01 6.09 2.62
N TYR A 158 20.91 5.82 1.67
CA TYR A 158 21.01 6.59 0.44
C TYR A 158 19.71 6.53 -0.38
N TRP A 159 19.11 5.35 -0.52
CA TRP A 159 17.84 5.18 -1.22
C TRP A 159 16.71 5.94 -0.53
N LEU A 160 16.60 5.86 0.80
CA LEU A 160 15.58 6.57 1.60
C LEU A 160 15.69 8.09 1.42
N ASN A 161 16.90 8.64 1.52
CA ASN A 161 17.14 10.07 1.28
C ASN A 161 16.78 10.48 -0.14
N THR A 162 17.20 9.71 -1.14
CA THR A 162 16.87 9.98 -2.55
C THR A 162 15.36 9.94 -2.79
N ALA A 163 14.66 8.98 -2.18
CA ALA A 163 13.21 8.85 -2.26
C ALA A 163 12.49 10.04 -1.62
N TYR A 164 12.95 10.45 -0.44
CA TYR A 164 12.43 11.60 0.28
C TYR A 164 12.59 12.89 -0.54
N THR A 165 13.76 13.12 -1.13
CA THR A 165 14.02 14.28 -1.99
C THR A 165 13.21 14.25 -3.30
N CYS A 166 13.07 13.11 -4.01
CA CYS A 166 12.13 13.05 -5.17
C CYS A 166 10.68 13.28 -4.71
N GLY A 167 10.29 12.88 -3.49
CA GLY A 167 8.98 13.19 -2.92
C GLY A 167 8.74 14.70 -2.79
N ILE A 168 9.68 15.42 -2.18
CA ILE A 168 9.61 16.88 -1.99
C ILE A 168 9.61 17.63 -3.33
N ASN A 169 10.53 17.27 -4.22
CA ASN A 169 10.78 18.05 -5.44
C ASN A 169 9.82 17.69 -6.58
N HIS A 170 9.42 16.42 -6.70
CA HIS A 170 8.65 15.91 -7.84
C HIS A 170 7.25 15.41 -7.45
N GLY A 171 6.87 15.51 -6.16
CA GLY A 171 5.56 15.04 -5.68
C GLY A 171 5.39 13.51 -5.76
N SER A 172 6.49 12.76 -5.77
CA SER A 172 6.45 11.30 -5.80
C SER A 172 6.03 10.72 -4.45
N ASN A 173 5.45 9.52 -4.47
CA ASN A 173 4.96 8.82 -3.29
C ASN A 173 5.72 7.52 -2.99
N HIS A 174 6.95 7.36 -3.50
CA HIS A 174 7.80 6.22 -3.15
C HIS A 174 8.15 6.19 -1.66
N LEU A 175 8.26 7.37 -1.04
CA LEU A 175 8.45 7.52 0.39
C LEU A 175 7.67 8.76 0.84
N THR A 176 6.83 8.60 1.85
CA THR A 176 6.13 9.70 2.51
C THR A 176 6.40 9.66 4.00
N VAL A 177 6.59 10.82 4.62
CA VAL A 177 6.78 10.95 6.06
C VAL A 177 5.68 11.80 6.68
N TYR A 178 5.33 11.49 7.91
CA TYR A 178 4.53 12.37 8.76
C TYR A 178 5.13 12.44 10.14
N ASP A 179 5.49 13.65 10.55
CA ASP A 179 5.97 13.97 11.88
C ASP A 179 4.78 14.39 12.75
N PHE A 180 4.43 13.56 13.73
CA PHE A 180 3.32 13.81 14.64
C PHE A 180 3.69 14.78 15.77
N ALA A 181 4.97 14.96 16.07
CA ALA A 181 5.43 15.90 17.08
C ALA A 181 5.33 17.35 16.58
N PHE A 182 5.72 17.58 15.33
CA PHE A 182 5.65 18.90 14.67
C PHE A 182 4.44 19.06 13.75
N ASP A 183 3.62 18.03 13.61
CA ASP A 183 2.42 18.03 12.79
C ASP A 183 2.72 18.43 11.32
N ALA A 184 3.79 17.85 10.78
CA ALA A 184 4.40 18.22 9.52
C ALA A 184 4.57 17.02 8.57
N SER A 185 4.45 17.25 7.25
CA SER A 185 4.70 16.22 6.23
C SER A 185 6.16 16.15 5.76
N THR A 186 7.06 16.74 6.54
CA THR A 186 8.50 16.82 6.27
C THR A 186 9.26 16.76 7.59
N LEU A 187 10.43 16.13 7.57
CA LEU A 187 11.40 16.10 8.65
C LEU A 187 12.45 17.19 8.47
N SER A 188 13.03 17.66 9.58
CA SER A 188 14.28 18.44 9.56
C SER A 188 15.45 17.56 9.09
N SER A 189 16.59 18.16 8.75
CA SER A 189 17.77 17.40 8.34
C SER A 189 18.26 16.43 9.43
N SER A 190 18.32 16.90 10.69
CA SER A 190 18.75 16.07 11.82
C SER A 190 17.80 14.90 12.10
N GLU A 191 16.48 15.13 11.98
CA GLU A 191 15.49 14.06 12.16
C GLU A 191 15.50 13.08 10.99
N THR A 192 15.81 13.55 9.77
CA THR A 192 15.91 12.70 8.59
C THR A 192 17.00 11.64 8.76
N ASP A 193 18.21 12.05 9.16
CA ASP A 193 19.33 11.13 9.39
C ASP A 193 19.03 10.10 10.48
N LYS A 194 18.44 10.56 11.59
CA LYS A 194 18.03 9.71 12.71
C LYS A 194 16.97 8.68 12.29
N VAL A 195 15.89 9.15 11.68
CA VAL A 195 14.74 8.30 11.31
C VAL A 195 15.14 7.32 10.21
N PHE A 196 15.81 7.77 9.15
CA PHE A 196 16.22 6.89 8.05
C PHE A 196 17.33 5.93 8.45
N GLY A 197 18.27 6.36 9.31
CA GLY A 197 19.27 5.47 9.90
C GLY A 197 18.65 4.33 10.70
N ALA A 198 17.60 4.62 11.47
CA ALA A 198 16.87 3.62 12.25
C ALA A 198 16.03 2.68 11.37
N VAL A 199 15.30 3.19 10.36
CA VAL A 199 14.61 2.35 9.36
C VAL A 199 15.60 1.43 8.66
N ALA A 200 16.74 1.97 8.21
CA ALA A 200 17.74 1.18 7.52
C ALA A 200 18.33 0.09 8.43
N CYS A 201 18.65 0.41 9.68
CA CYS A 201 19.13 -0.57 10.65
C CYS A 201 18.12 -1.72 10.84
N ALA A 202 16.85 -1.38 11.08
CA ALA A 202 15.79 -2.37 11.27
C ALA A 202 15.62 -3.32 10.07
N LEU A 203 15.86 -2.82 8.85
CA LEU A 203 15.70 -3.56 7.60
C LEU A 203 16.93 -4.35 7.16
N THR A 204 18.12 -4.06 7.68
CA THR A 204 19.37 -4.72 7.26
C THR A 204 20.03 -5.54 8.36
N GLU A 205 19.66 -5.35 9.63
CA GLU A 205 20.20 -6.13 10.74
C GLU A 205 19.63 -7.57 10.70
N GLU A 206 20.50 -8.57 10.54
CA GLU A 206 20.07 -9.97 10.33
C GLU A 206 19.29 -10.55 11.52
N SER A 207 19.59 -10.11 12.75
CA SER A 207 18.87 -10.48 13.98
C SER A 207 17.49 -9.81 14.11
N SER A 208 17.21 -8.76 13.32
CA SER A 208 15.95 -8.04 13.39
C SER A 208 14.81 -8.88 12.80
N SER A 209 13.72 -9.03 13.56
CA SER A 209 12.50 -9.68 13.08
C SER A 209 11.92 -8.96 11.84
N ILE A 210 12.12 -7.65 11.73
CA ILE A 210 11.71 -6.83 10.59
C ILE A 210 12.49 -7.24 9.34
N CYS A 211 13.81 -7.35 9.45
CA CYS A 211 14.67 -7.82 8.37
C CYS A 211 14.25 -9.22 7.90
N ILE A 212 14.04 -10.15 8.82
CA ILE A 212 13.61 -11.53 8.51
C ILE A 212 12.28 -11.53 7.75
N GLN A 213 11.28 -10.78 8.23
CA GLN A 213 9.96 -10.74 7.58
C GLN A 213 10.00 -10.05 6.21
N VAL A 214 10.75 -8.96 6.07
CA VAL A 214 10.90 -8.29 4.77
C VAL A 214 11.69 -9.17 3.79
N CYS A 215 12.69 -9.91 4.24
CA CYS A 215 13.37 -10.93 3.43
C CYS A 215 12.41 -12.02 2.94
N ARG A 216 11.47 -12.47 3.78
CA ARG A 216 10.39 -13.39 3.35
C ARG A 216 9.51 -12.76 2.27
N LEU A 217 9.05 -11.52 2.46
CA LEU A 217 8.27 -10.80 1.44
C LEU A 217 9.03 -10.69 0.11
N ILE A 218 10.33 -10.35 0.15
CA ILE A 218 11.19 -10.29 -1.03
C ILE A 218 11.28 -11.66 -1.72
N HIS A 219 11.41 -12.74 -0.95
CA HIS A 219 11.45 -14.09 -1.50
C HIS A 219 10.14 -14.46 -2.19
N MET A 220 9.00 -14.20 -1.53
CA MET A 220 7.66 -14.40 -2.13
C MET A 220 7.53 -13.64 -3.45
N LEU A 221 7.92 -12.35 -3.46
CA LEU A 221 7.88 -11.50 -4.65
C LEU A 221 8.76 -12.05 -5.79
N LYS A 222 9.97 -12.55 -5.49
CA LYS A 222 10.85 -13.18 -6.49
C LYS A 222 10.24 -14.44 -7.08
N THR A 223 9.68 -15.32 -6.25
CA THR A 223 9.02 -16.55 -6.71
C THR A 223 7.82 -16.23 -7.59
N LEU A 224 6.99 -15.28 -7.19
CA LEU A 224 5.82 -14.83 -7.95
C LEU A 224 6.21 -14.10 -9.25
N GLN A 225 7.27 -13.30 -9.24
CA GLN A 225 7.81 -12.62 -10.42
C GLN A 225 8.22 -13.62 -11.51
N TYR A 226 8.88 -14.72 -11.13
CA TYR A 226 9.32 -15.75 -12.07
C TYR A 226 8.14 -16.34 -12.86
N ALA A 227 7.00 -16.48 -12.20
CA ALA A 227 5.77 -17.01 -12.75
C ALA A 227 4.87 -15.96 -13.44
N SER A 228 5.13 -14.66 -13.27
CA SER A 228 4.25 -13.58 -13.76
C SER A 228 4.87 -12.82 -14.94
N SER A 229 4.63 -13.30 -16.16
CA SER A 229 5.09 -12.66 -17.41
C SER A 229 3.94 -11.99 -18.19
N SER A 230 4.27 -11.15 -19.18
CA SER A 230 3.30 -10.58 -20.11
C SER A 230 2.55 -11.66 -20.89
N THR A 231 3.25 -12.69 -21.41
CA THR A 231 2.64 -13.82 -22.12
C THR A 231 1.60 -14.54 -21.26
N HIS A 232 1.96 -14.87 -20.01
CA HIS A 232 1.05 -15.56 -19.10
C HIS A 232 -0.21 -14.73 -18.79
N LEU A 233 -0.07 -13.41 -18.75
CA LEU A 233 -1.18 -12.50 -18.56
C LEU A 233 -2.17 -12.57 -19.74
N HIS A 234 -1.67 -12.65 -20.97
CA HIS A 234 -2.50 -12.85 -22.16
C HIS A 234 -3.20 -14.20 -22.13
N ASP A 235 -2.45 -15.28 -21.87
CA ASP A 235 -2.98 -16.65 -21.83
C ASP A 235 -4.14 -16.77 -20.82
N VAL A 236 -3.94 -16.23 -19.61
CA VAL A 236 -4.97 -16.17 -18.57
C VAL A 236 -6.12 -15.25 -18.97
N ALA A 237 -5.88 -14.10 -19.57
CA ALA A 237 -6.98 -13.20 -19.95
C ALA A 237 -7.87 -13.76 -21.08
N SER A 238 -7.34 -14.64 -21.93
CA SER A 238 -8.03 -15.25 -23.08
C SER A 238 -8.69 -16.60 -22.80
N ALA A 239 -8.32 -17.29 -21.72
CA ALA A 239 -8.87 -18.60 -21.39
C ALA A 239 -10.36 -18.53 -21.01
N GLU A 240 -11.13 -19.55 -21.40
CA GLU A 240 -12.58 -19.62 -21.17
C GLU A 240 -12.90 -19.61 -19.66
N GLU A 241 -12.11 -20.33 -18.87
CA GLU A 241 -12.23 -20.44 -17.42
C GLU A 241 -12.04 -19.09 -16.71
N TYR A 242 -11.41 -18.10 -17.36
CA TYR A 242 -11.30 -16.75 -16.83
C TYR A 242 -12.66 -16.12 -16.55
N ALA A 243 -13.60 -16.24 -17.50
CA ALA A 243 -14.91 -15.61 -17.40
C ALA A 243 -15.75 -16.19 -16.26
N TYR A 244 -15.57 -17.48 -15.99
CA TYR A 244 -16.18 -18.15 -14.85
C TYR A 244 -15.55 -17.69 -13.52
N LEU A 245 -14.21 -17.70 -13.44
CA LEU A 245 -13.51 -17.35 -12.21
C LEU A 245 -13.58 -15.86 -11.87
N SER A 246 -13.76 -14.96 -12.84
CA SER A 246 -13.73 -13.52 -12.58
C SER A 246 -14.78 -13.10 -11.56
N ASN A 247 -15.95 -13.75 -11.58
CA ASN A 247 -17.05 -13.48 -10.67
C ASN A 247 -16.94 -14.22 -9.32
N ASN A 248 -15.93 -15.08 -9.12
CA ASN A 248 -15.76 -15.91 -7.93
C ASN A 248 -14.65 -15.40 -7.00
N TYR A 249 -14.77 -14.15 -6.57
CA TYR A 249 -13.76 -13.49 -5.74
C TYR A 249 -13.46 -14.22 -4.43
N ARG A 250 -14.47 -14.79 -3.78
CA ARG A 250 -14.29 -15.51 -2.50
C ARG A 250 -13.37 -16.73 -2.65
N ALA A 251 -13.57 -17.54 -3.67
CA ALA A 251 -12.71 -18.70 -3.93
C ALA A 251 -11.28 -18.25 -4.27
N ILE A 252 -11.13 -17.23 -5.13
CA ILE A 252 -9.83 -16.65 -5.50
C ILE A 252 -9.09 -16.13 -4.25
N SER A 253 -9.79 -15.37 -3.40
CA SER A 253 -9.28 -14.80 -2.15
C SER A 253 -8.78 -15.89 -1.19
N HIS A 254 -9.59 -16.93 -0.98
CA HIS A 254 -9.21 -18.06 -0.14
C HIS A 254 -7.99 -18.80 -0.70
N ARG A 255 -7.94 -19.06 -2.01
CA ARG A 255 -6.80 -19.73 -2.64
C ARG A 255 -5.54 -18.87 -2.62
N ALA A 256 -5.68 -17.56 -2.78
CA ALA A 256 -4.60 -16.59 -2.65
C ALA A 256 -3.98 -16.61 -1.25
N ALA A 257 -4.81 -16.67 -0.20
CA ALA A 257 -4.33 -16.83 1.17
C ALA A 257 -3.54 -18.14 1.35
N GLN A 258 -4.04 -19.27 0.84
CA GLN A 258 -3.34 -20.55 0.92
C GLN A 258 -1.97 -20.51 0.24
N ILE A 259 -1.89 -20.00 -1.00
CA ILE A 259 -0.63 -19.90 -1.73
C ILE A 259 0.33 -18.92 -1.03
N ALA A 260 -0.17 -17.82 -0.48
CA ALA A 260 0.65 -16.89 0.28
C ALA A 260 1.27 -17.55 1.53
N THR A 261 0.49 -18.35 2.27
CA THR A 261 0.99 -19.10 3.43
C THR A 261 2.08 -20.11 3.03
N GLN A 262 1.86 -20.88 1.95
CA GLN A 262 2.86 -21.82 1.44
C GLN A 262 4.17 -21.11 1.07
N LEU A 263 4.08 -20.01 0.31
CA LEU A 263 5.23 -19.20 -0.08
C LEU A 263 5.95 -18.61 1.13
N TYR A 264 5.21 -18.14 2.13
CA TYR A 264 5.77 -17.57 3.35
C TYR A 264 6.53 -18.61 4.18
N ALA A 265 6.03 -19.85 4.20
CA ALA A 265 6.71 -21.00 4.81
C ALA A 265 7.95 -21.48 4.03
N GLY A 266 8.20 -20.94 2.83
CA GLY A 266 9.31 -21.33 1.97
C GLY A 266 9.04 -22.58 1.12
N GLU A 267 7.77 -22.99 0.98
CA GLU A 267 7.41 -24.12 0.13
C GLU A 267 7.69 -23.82 -1.35
N LYS A 268 8.19 -24.84 -2.06
CA LYS A 268 8.39 -24.74 -3.51
C LYS A 268 7.05 -24.95 -4.20
N LEU A 269 6.63 -23.93 -4.92
CA LEU A 269 5.49 -24.02 -5.80
C LEU A 269 5.83 -24.80 -7.08
N PRO A 270 4.87 -25.55 -7.66
CA PRO A 270 5.06 -26.22 -8.95
C PRO A 270 5.42 -25.21 -10.06
N PRO A 271 6.09 -25.66 -11.14
CA PRO A 271 6.32 -24.83 -12.32
C PRO A 271 5.00 -24.25 -12.86
N TYR A 272 5.02 -22.98 -13.28
CA TYR A 272 3.81 -22.24 -13.66
C TYR A 272 2.94 -22.99 -14.68
N ASP A 273 3.54 -23.57 -15.72
CA ASP A 273 2.82 -24.26 -16.79
C ASP A 273 2.02 -25.47 -16.29
N LYS A 274 2.46 -26.09 -15.19
CA LYS A 274 1.82 -27.25 -14.54
C LYS A 274 0.77 -26.85 -13.51
N LEU A 275 0.62 -25.56 -13.20
CA LEU A 275 -0.37 -25.11 -12.24
C LEU A 275 -1.79 -25.25 -12.81
N PRO A 276 -2.77 -25.62 -11.97
CA PRO A 276 -4.18 -25.45 -12.31
C PRO A 276 -4.47 -24.00 -12.71
N TYR A 277 -5.45 -23.81 -13.58
CA TYR A 277 -5.78 -22.50 -14.12
C TYR A 277 -6.06 -21.44 -13.03
N MET A 278 -6.80 -21.82 -11.98
CA MET A 278 -7.08 -20.93 -10.84
C MET A 278 -5.79 -20.44 -10.15
N ASP A 279 -4.79 -21.31 -10.01
CA ASP A 279 -3.52 -20.97 -9.37
C ASP A 279 -2.71 -20.03 -10.27
N LYS A 280 -2.74 -20.25 -11.59
CA LYS A 280 -2.11 -19.34 -12.58
C LYS A 280 -2.64 -17.91 -12.44
N LEU A 281 -3.96 -17.75 -12.32
CA LEU A 281 -4.61 -16.45 -12.07
C LEU A 281 -4.21 -15.87 -10.71
N VAL A 282 -4.29 -16.68 -9.65
CA VAL A 282 -3.96 -16.25 -8.28
C VAL A 282 -2.52 -15.76 -8.16
N TYR A 283 -1.55 -16.36 -8.86
CA TYR A 283 -0.16 -15.91 -8.81
C TYR A 283 0.01 -14.49 -9.36
N ILE A 284 -0.65 -14.19 -10.48
CA ILE A 284 -0.61 -12.86 -11.09
C ILE A 284 -1.23 -11.82 -10.13
N LEU A 285 -2.38 -12.17 -9.53
CA LEU A 285 -3.09 -11.29 -8.59
C LEU A 285 -2.30 -11.06 -7.30
N LEU A 286 -1.72 -12.12 -6.73
CA LEU A 286 -0.84 -12.05 -5.55
C LEU A 286 0.40 -11.21 -5.85
N PHE A 287 1.09 -11.46 -6.97
CA PHE A 287 2.28 -10.70 -7.35
C PHE A 287 1.97 -9.22 -7.44
N LYS A 288 0.89 -8.86 -8.14
CA LYS A 288 0.49 -7.46 -8.28
C LYS A 288 0.10 -6.83 -6.94
N THR A 289 -0.60 -7.58 -6.09
CA THR A 289 -1.05 -7.10 -4.78
C THR A 289 0.14 -6.82 -3.86
N LEU A 290 1.05 -7.77 -3.73
CA LEU A 290 2.24 -7.62 -2.88
C LEU A 290 3.23 -6.59 -3.44
N SER A 291 3.36 -6.47 -4.75
CA SER A 291 4.22 -5.45 -5.40
C SER A 291 3.67 -4.02 -5.26
N ASP A 292 2.36 -3.87 -5.01
CA ASP A 292 1.72 -2.57 -4.71
C ASP A 292 1.64 -2.25 -3.22
N ALA A 293 1.93 -3.23 -2.36
CA ALA A 293 1.80 -3.08 -0.92
C ALA A 293 2.80 -2.05 -0.38
N SER A 294 2.39 -1.33 0.65
CA SER A 294 3.22 -0.30 1.28
C SER A 294 3.77 -0.81 2.60
N LEU A 295 5.03 -0.49 2.89
CA LEU A 295 5.71 -0.76 4.15
C LEU A 295 5.61 0.48 5.03
N VAL A 296 5.00 0.37 6.21
CA VAL A 296 4.81 1.50 7.12
C VAL A 296 5.62 1.29 8.38
N PHE A 297 6.55 2.20 8.67
CA PHE A 297 7.40 2.20 9.84
C PHE A 297 6.93 3.26 10.83
N TYR A 298 6.74 2.85 12.08
CA TYR A 298 6.27 3.68 13.18
C TYR A 298 7.38 3.85 14.20
N PHE A 299 7.59 5.09 14.60
CA PHE A 299 8.52 5.48 15.66
C PHE A 299 7.71 5.88 16.88
N SER A 300 7.85 5.11 17.95
CA SER A 300 7.15 5.36 19.21
C SER A 300 7.98 6.23 20.16
N LYS A 301 7.32 7.11 20.92
CA LYS A 301 7.89 7.91 22.03
C LYS A 301 8.26 7.08 23.24
N SER A 302 7.49 6.02 23.52
CA SER A 302 7.58 5.29 24.80
C SER A 302 8.74 4.29 24.84
N ASP A 303 9.18 3.80 23.69
CA ASP A 303 10.05 2.64 23.60
C ASP A 303 11.16 2.78 22.54
N GLU A 304 11.20 3.90 21.80
CA GLU A 304 12.20 4.24 20.76
C GLU A 304 12.43 3.16 19.68
N LYS A 305 11.65 2.07 19.69
CA LYS A 305 11.75 0.97 18.76
C LYS A 305 10.99 1.28 17.48
N VAL A 306 11.57 0.86 16.37
CA VAL A 306 10.90 0.86 15.06
C VAL A 306 9.91 -0.29 15.04
N GLN A 307 8.63 0.03 14.88
CA GLN A 307 7.61 -0.94 14.54
C GLN A 307 7.37 -0.88 13.03
N TRP A 308 6.96 -1.98 12.41
CA TRP A 308 6.60 -1.98 10.99
C TRP A 308 5.30 -2.72 10.73
N TYR A 309 4.63 -2.31 9.66
CA TYR A 309 3.38 -2.90 9.22
C TYR A 309 3.30 -2.96 7.70
N LEU A 310 2.58 -3.95 7.20
CA LEU A 310 2.21 -4.06 5.79
C LEU A 310 0.79 -3.52 5.58
N THR A 311 0.60 -2.71 4.54
CA THR A 311 -0.72 -2.15 4.17
C THR A 311 -0.94 -2.18 2.66
N ASP A 312 -2.12 -1.73 2.21
CA ASP A 312 -2.58 -1.76 0.81
C ASP A 312 -2.74 -3.18 0.22
N LEU A 313 -3.13 -4.14 1.06
CA LEU A 313 -3.20 -5.58 0.75
C LEU A 313 -4.52 -6.05 0.12
N ALA A 314 -5.39 -5.14 -0.31
CA ALA A 314 -6.59 -5.53 -1.04
C ALA A 314 -6.19 -6.30 -2.32
N LEU A 315 -6.58 -7.59 -2.37
CA LEU A 315 -6.30 -8.47 -3.50
C LEU A 315 -6.88 -7.84 -4.77
N LYS A 316 -6.08 -7.78 -5.83
CA LYS A 316 -6.56 -7.25 -7.11
C LYS A 316 -7.66 -8.17 -7.66
N SER A 317 -8.67 -7.58 -8.29
CA SER A 317 -9.74 -8.34 -8.91
C SER A 317 -9.27 -9.01 -10.20
N ALA A 318 -9.88 -10.14 -10.53
CA ALA A 318 -9.56 -10.90 -11.73
C ALA A 318 -9.74 -10.04 -12.98
N GLU A 319 -10.80 -9.24 -13.08
CA GLU A 319 -11.12 -8.39 -14.25
C GLU A 319 -9.98 -7.47 -14.66
N ARG A 320 -9.14 -7.06 -13.70
CA ARG A 320 -7.98 -6.21 -13.97
C ARG A 320 -6.94 -6.91 -14.83
N VAL A 321 -6.83 -8.24 -14.79
CA VAL A 321 -5.90 -9.01 -15.62
C VAL A 321 -6.18 -8.77 -17.10
N ARG A 322 -7.44 -8.81 -17.52
CA ARG A 322 -7.83 -8.49 -18.90
C ARG A 322 -7.48 -7.04 -19.29
N GLN A 323 -7.66 -6.08 -18.38
CA GLN A 323 -7.27 -4.69 -18.63
C GLN A 323 -5.76 -4.56 -18.79
N TRP A 324 -4.98 -5.22 -17.93
CA TRP A 324 -3.53 -5.25 -18.02
C TRP A 324 -3.06 -5.88 -19.34
N ALA A 325 -3.64 -7.01 -19.75
CA ALA A 325 -3.32 -7.67 -21.01
C ALA A 325 -3.54 -6.74 -22.21
N ARG A 326 -4.71 -6.09 -22.29
CA ARG A 326 -5.03 -5.16 -23.40
C ARG A 326 -4.06 -3.99 -23.51
N ILE A 327 -3.65 -3.42 -22.38
CA ILE A 327 -2.71 -2.29 -22.36
C ILE A 327 -1.33 -2.70 -22.87
N LEU A 328 -0.92 -3.96 -22.69
CA LEU A 328 0.35 -4.44 -23.25
C LEU A 328 0.29 -4.52 -24.77
N THR A 329 -0.78 -5.09 -25.33
CA THR A 329 -0.97 -5.15 -26.79
C THR A 329 -0.88 -3.77 -27.44
N ALA A 330 -1.59 -2.78 -26.88
CA ALA A 330 -1.55 -1.41 -27.41
C ALA A 330 -0.16 -0.76 -27.32
N ASN A 331 0.61 -1.06 -26.27
CA ASN A 331 1.97 -0.54 -26.12
C ASN A 331 2.97 -1.22 -27.06
N ASP A 332 2.81 -2.52 -27.32
CA ASP A 332 3.65 -3.26 -28.26
C ASP A 332 3.39 -2.81 -29.71
N GLU A 333 2.13 -2.53 -30.07
CA GLU A 333 1.78 -1.95 -31.38
C GLU A 333 2.38 -0.55 -31.58
N ASN A 334 2.30 0.32 -30.57
CA ASN A 334 2.85 1.68 -30.63
C ASN A 334 4.38 1.73 -30.65
N ARG A 335 5.08 0.70 -30.16
CA ARG A 335 6.55 0.60 -30.21
C ARG A 335 7.08 0.12 -31.56
N ASN A 336 6.22 -0.48 -32.37
CA ASN A 336 6.55 -1.03 -33.69
C ASN A 336 6.15 -0.11 -34.85
N GLN A 337 5.72 1.12 -34.56
CA GLN A 337 5.44 2.21 -35.51
C GLN A 337 6.50 3.31 -35.40
#